data_AF-A0A821PX33-F1
#
_entry.id   AF-A0A821PX33-F1
#
_cell.length_a   1.000
_cell.length_b   1.000
_cell.length_c   1.000
_cell.angle_alpha   90.00
_cell.angle_beta   90.00
_cell.angle_gamma   90.00
#
_symmetry.space_group_name_H-M   'P 1'
#
loop_
_entity.id
_entity.type
_entity.pdbx_description
1 polymer ?
#
loop_
_entity_poly.entity_id
_entity_poly.type
_entity_poly.pdbx_seq_one_letter_code
_entity_poly.pdbx_strand_id
1 'polypeptide(L)'
;MDDGDRSLNTALSLSSSTAQEKKGARTTIKPQQLDVLCKAYDTCSKPNKPQREQLVAETGLSLRVIQVWFQNKRSKERKGKTP
;
A
#
# COMPACT_ATOMS: atom_id res chain seq x y z
N MET A 1 24.48 -6.24 -20.96
CA MET A 1 23.14 -6.74 -21.34
C MET A 1 23.13 -8.18 -20.86
N ASP A 2 22.06 -8.62 -20.18
CA ASP A 2 22.05 -9.48 -18.96
C ASP A 2 22.33 -8.66 -17.69
N ASP A 3 21.60 -8.78 -16.58
CA ASP A 3 20.91 -9.95 -16.02
C ASP A 3 19.46 -9.67 -15.56
N GLY A 4 18.62 -10.70 -15.69
CA GLY A 4 17.27 -10.75 -15.17
C GLY A 4 17.18 -10.87 -13.65
N ASP A 5 16.15 -10.26 -13.08
CA ASP A 5 15.19 -10.90 -12.17
C ASP A 5 14.13 -9.86 -11.81
N ARG A 6 12.90 -10.12 -12.26
CA ARG A 6 11.73 -9.27 -12.03
C ARG A 6 11.19 -9.62 -10.63
N SER A 7 11.96 -9.23 -9.61
CA SER A 7 11.78 -9.69 -8.24
C SER A 7 10.45 -9.26 -7.60
N LEU A 8 9.55 -10.24 -7.56
CA LEU A 8 8.68 -10.66 -6.44
C LEU A 8 7.52 -9.73 -6.04
N ASN A 9 6.39 -9.98 -6.72
CA ASN A 9 5.07 -10.15 -6.09
C ASN A 9 5.20 -10.86 -4.74
N THR A 10 5.34 -10.07 -3.66
CA THR A 10 5.39 -10.58 -2.29
C THR A 10 4.02 -11.14 -1.90
N ALA A 11 3.87 -12.45 -2.11
CA ALA A 11 2.94 -13.28 -1.40
C ALA A 11 3.30 -13.22 0.09
N LEU A 12 2.81 -12.21 0.79
CA LEU A 12 2.80 -12.17 2.25
C LEU A 12 1.36 -12.35 2.70
N SER A 13 0.99 -13.64 2.75
CA SER A 13 0.03 -14.14 3.71
C SER A 13 0.54 -13.82 5.10
N LEU A 14 -0.14 -12.95 5.84
CA LEU A 14 -0.12 -12.96 7.30
C LEU A 14 -1.56 -12.97 7.76
N SER A 15 -2.00 -14.16 8.16
CA SER A 15 -3.23 -14.43 8.85
C SER A 15 -3.38 -13.56 10.10
N SER A 16 -4.51 -12.87 10.22
CA SER A 16 -5.19 -12.72 11.51
C SER A 16 -6.69 -12.64 11.24
N SER A 17 -7.38 -13.57 11.88
CA SER A 17 -8.80 -13.91 11.80
C SER A 17 -9.73 -12.70 11.80
N THR A 18 -10.66 -12.64 10.83
CA THR A 18 -12.13 -12.73 10.99
C THR A 18 -12.81 -12.20 9.72
N ALA A 19 -13.72 -13.02 9.19
CA ALA A 19 -14.84 -12.69 8.30
C ALA A 19 -14.58 -12.11 6.89
N GLN A 20 -14.81 -13.02 5.92
CA GLN A 20 -15.59 -12.82 4.70
C GLN A 20 -15.00 -12.01 3.53
N GLU A 21 -14.56 -12.80 2.53
CA GLU A 21 -14.85 -12.64 1.10
C GLU A 21 -15.03 -11.20 0.58
N LYS A 22 -13.94 -10.58 0.08
CA LYS A 22 -13.87 -9.90 -1.24
C LYS A 22 -12.40 -9.87 -1.70
N LYS A 23 -11.82 -11.05 -1.95
CA LYS A 23 -10.45 -11.17 -2.49
C LYS A 23 -10.46 -10.72 -3.95
N GLY A 24 -9.95 -9.51 -4.20
CA GLY A 24 -9.19 -9.24 -5.43
C GLY A 24 -9.89 -8.52 -6.58
N ALA A 25 -10.76 -7.53 -6.35
CA ALA A 25 -10.99 -6.53 -7.39
C ALA A 25 -9.76 -5.60 -7.46
N ARG A 26 -9.09 -5.53 -8.62
CA ARG A 26 -7.98 -4.61 -8.84
C ARG A 26 -8.49 -3.18 -8.64
N THR A 27 -8.20 -2.60 -7.48
CA THR A 27 -8.70 -1.27 -7.13
C THR A 27 -7.90 -0.21 -7.87
N THR A 28 -8.55 0.48 -8.80
CA THR A 28 -7.99 1.71 -9.39
C THR A 28 -8.09 2.82 -8.36
N ILE A 29 -6.94 3.28 -7.86
CA ILE A 29 -6.87 4.36 -6.89
C ILE A 29 -7.06 5.68 -7.64
N LYS A 30 -8.10 6.43 -7.27
CA LYS A 30 -8.42 7.74 -7.84
C LYS A 30 -7.42 8.81 -7.36
N PRO A 31 -7.22 9.90 -8.13
CA PRO A 31 -6.32 10.99 -7.72
C PRO A 31 -6.70 11.60 -6.36
N GLN A 32 -8.00 11.76 -6.06
CA GLN A 32 -8.47 12.24 -4.76
C GLN A 32 -8.04 11.33 -3.60
N GLN A 33 -8.03 10.01 -3.81
CA GLN A 33 -7.58 9.04 -2.81
C GLN A 33 -6.05 9.04 -2.68
N LEU A 34 -5.32 9.25 -3.78
CA LEU A 34 -3.86 9.39 -3.76
C LEU A 34 -3.41 10.61 -2.97
N ASP A 35 -4.14 11.73 -3.06
CA ASP A 35 -3.85 12.95 -2.31
C ASP A 35 -3.88 12.69 -0.80
N VAL A 36 -4.96 12.06 -0.33
CA VAL A 36 -5.10 11.61 1.07
C VAL A 36 -3.96 10.69 1.49
N LEU A 37 -3.65 9.67 0.70
CA LEU A 37 -2.57 8.72 1.00
C LEU A 37 -1.19 9.40 1.04
N CYS A 38 -0.95 10.38 0.16
CA CYS A 38 0.31 11.11 0.10
C CYS A 38 0.45 12.07 1.30
N LYS A 39 -0.62 12.79 1.66
CA LYS A 39 -0.66 13.64 2.84
C LYS A 39 -0.40 12.84 4.12
N ALA A 40 -1.03 11.66 4.24
CA ALA A 40 -0.80 10.76 5.36
C ALA A 40 0.63 10.20 5.38
N TYR A 41 1.23 9.94 4.22
CA TYR A 41 2.62 9.49 4.11
C TYR A 41 3.63 10.54 4.57
N ASP A 42 3.37 11.81 4.25
CA ASP A 42 4.18 12.95 4.69
C ASP A 42 4.18 13.08 6.22
N THR A 43 3.01 12.88 6.84
CA THR A 43 2.88 12.91 8.30
C THR A 43 3.47 11.67 8.98
N CYS A 44 3.29 10.49 8.39
CA CYS A 44 3.78 9.24 8.95
C CYS A 44 4.06 8.18 7.86
N SER A 45 5.35 7.96 7.57
CA SER A 45 5.80 6.97 6.57
C SER A 45 5.51 5.50 6.95
N LYS A 46 5.17 5.24 8.23
CA LYS A 46 4.76 3.95 8.78
C LYS A 46 3.46 4.08 9.57
N PRO A 47 2.29 4.15 8.93
CA PRO A 47 1.02 4.34 9.64
C PRO A 47 0.73 3.16 10.58
N ASN A 48 0.34 3.47 11.81
CA ASN A 48 -0.11 2.53 12.83
C ASN A 48 -1.50 1.95 12.48
N LYS A 49 -1.93 0.87 13.15
CA LYS A 49 -3.23 0.24 12.93
C LYS A 49 -4.42 1.24 12.87
N PRO A 50 -4.61 2.14 13.86
CA PRO A 50 -5.71 3.12 13.81
C PRO A 50 -5.59 4.11 12.64
N GLN A 51 -4.37 4.53 12.29
CA GLN A 51 -4.17 5.43 11.14
C GLN A 51 -4.57 4.75 9.83
N ARG A 52 -4.28 3.45 9.68
CA ARG A 52 -4.72 2.71 8.49
C ARG A 52 -6.22 2.55 8.44
N GLU A 53 -6.88 2.31 9.57
CA GLU A 53 -8.35 2.23 9.65
C GLU A 53 -9.01 3.57 9.30
N GLN A 54 -8.44 4.70 9.77
CA GLN A 54 -8.88 6.02 9.36
C GLN A 54 -8.74 6.22 7.85
N LEU A 55 -7.62 5.79 7.26
CA LEU A 55 -7.42 5.87 5.81
C LEU A 55 -8.41 4.98 5.03
N VAL A 56 -8.80 3.83 5.58
CA VAL A 56 -9.87 2.99 4.99
C VAL A 56 -11.18 3.76 4.96
N ALA A 57 -11.54 4.40 6.07
CA ALA A 57 -12.78 5.18 6.18
C ALA A 57 -12.76 6.40 5.23
N GLU A 58 -11.65 7.12 5.17
CA GLU A 58 -11.52 8.35 4.39
C GLU A 58 -11.40 8.11 2.88
N THR A 59 -10.66 7.07 2.48
CA THR A 59 -10.46 6.75 1.05
C THR A 59 -11.49 5.76 0.51
N GLY A 60 -12.19 5.01 1.39
CA GLY A 60 -13.02 3.88 1.01
C GLY A 60 -12.23 2.68 0.45
N LEU A 61 -10.90 2.70 0.54
CA LEU A 61 -10.04 1.63 0.07
C LEU A 61 -9.88 0.56 1.15
N SER A 62 -9.79 -0.70 0.74
CA SER A 62 -9.52 -1.78 1.68
C SER A 62 -8.15 -1.62 2.35
N LEU A 63 -8.05 -2.10 3.60
CA LEU A 63 -6.82 -2.07 4.39
C LEU A 63 -5.60 -2.63 3.62
N ARG A 64 -5.83 -3.68 2.82
CA ARG A 64 -4.80 -4.30 1.97
C ARG A 64 -4.28 -3.34 0.89
N VAL A 65 -5.15 -2.57 0.24
CA VAL A 65 -4.76 -1.61 -0.81
C VAL A 65 -3.89 -0.52 -0.21
N ILE A 66 -4.28 0.01 0.94
CA ILE A 66 -3.51 1.02 1.68
C ILE A 66 -2.14 0.44 2.05
N GLN A 67 -2.08 -0.75 2.65
CA GLN A 67 -0.81 -1.40 2.98
C GLN A 67 0.11 -1.58 1.77
N VAL A 68 -0.42 -2.05 0.64
CA VAL A 68 0.36 -2.24 -0.60
C VAL A 68 0.82 -0.90 -1.16
N TRP A 69 -0.02 0.12 -1.12
CA TRP A 69 0.36 1.46 -1.58
C TRP A 69 1.52 2.03 -0.76
N PHE A 70 1.46 1.96 0.57
CA PHE A 70 2.55 2.43 1.44
C PHE A 70 3.84 1.62 1.24
N GLN A 71 3.73 0.31 0.99
CA GLN A 71 4.90 -0.51 0.63
C GLN A 71 5.51 -0.09 -0.71
N ASN A 72 4.69 0.04 -1.75
CA ASN A 72 5.14 0.46 -3.08
C ASN A 72 5.75 1.87 -3.07
N LYS A 73 5.16 2.80 -2.32
CA LYS A 73 5.68 4.17 -2.15
C LYS A 73 7.08 4.13 -1.53
N ARG A 74 7.29 3.38 -0.44
CA ARG A 74 8.63 3.20 0.16
C ARG A 74 9.61 2.49 -0.76
N SER A 75 9.17 1.48 -1.51
CA SER A 75 10.03 0.80 -2.49
C SER A 75 10.50 1.75 -3.59
N LYS A 76 9.63 2.66 -4.08
CA LYS A 76 10.02 3.71 -5.03
C LYS A 76 11.03 4.68 -4.41
N GLU A 77 10.81 5.15 -3.19
CA GLU A 77 11.75 6.03 -2.47
C GLU A 77 13.14 5.39 -2.32
N ARG A 78 13.20 4.09 -2.04
CA ARG A 78 14.46 3.34 -1.95
C ARG A 78 15.17 3.19 -3.30
N LYS A 79 14.41 3.06 -4.39
CA LYS A 79 14.95 2.85 -5.73
C LYS A 79 15.36 4.15 -6.42
N GLY A 80 14.84 5.30 -5.98
CA GLY A 80 15.18 6.63 -6.50
C GLY A 80 16.38 7.32 -5.83
N LYS A 81 17.10 6.63 -4.94
CA LYS A 81 18.25 7.17 -4.19
C LYS A 81 19.58 6.50 -4.58
N THR A 82 19.75 6.24 -5.87
CA THR A 82 21.07 5.95 -6.45
C THR A 82 21.54 7.26 -7.09
N PRO A 83 22.70 7.83 -6.71
CA PRO A 83 23.27 9.01 -7.38
C PRO A 83 23.58 8.74 -8.85
#